data_AF-V2XXU1-F1
#
_entry.id   AF-V2XXU1-F1
#
_cell.length_a   1.000
_cell.length_b   1.000
_cell.length_c   1.000
_cell.angle_alpha   90.00
_cell.angle_beta   90.00
_cell.angle_gamma   90.00
#
_symmetry.space_group_name_H-M   'P 1'
#
loop_
_entity.id
_entity.type
_entity.pdbx_description
1 polymer ?
#
loop_
_entity_poly.entity_id
_entity_poly.type
_entity_poly.pdbx_seq_one_letter_code
_entity_poly.pdbx_strand_id
1 'polypeptide(L)'
;MKRSPDITLDSDVGQEMRLRGVISMMDGAAVVKVPAVRLPENFGFMLAHPSATVAPVKLEDFRTHQDPPGISGALVEGRICYGAFVLDNKVKAIYYQALPAAGKSV
;
A
#
# COMPACT_ATOMS: atom_id res chain seq x y z
N MET A 1 -2.48 -4.23 20.72
CA MET A 1 -1.93 -4.98 19.56
C MET A 1 -0.43 -5.22 19.65
N LYS A 2 0.46 -4.23 19.44
CA LYS A 2 1.93 -4.46 19.49
C LYS A 2 2.49 -4.96 20.85
N ARG A 3 1.69 -4.91 21.91
CA ARG A 3 2.04 -5.34 23.27
C ARG A 3 1.39 -6.68 23.68
N SER A 4 0.58 -7.31 22.83
CA SER A 4 -0.05 -8.60 23.14
C SER A 4 0.78 -9.76 22.60
N PRO A 5 1.21 -10.71 23.44
CA PRO A 5 1.98 -11.87 23.01
C PRO A 5 1.17 -12.85 22.15
N ASP A 6 -0.15 -12.92 22.33
CA ASP A 6 -1.02 -13.84 21.56
C ASP A 6 -1.14 -13.49 20.07
N ILE A 7 -0.69 -12.29 19.69
CA ILE A 7 -0.75 -11.80 18.31
C ILE A 7 0.50 -12.19 17.51
N THR A 8 1.63 -12.44 18.18
CA THR A 8 2.86 -12.89 17.54
C THR A 8 2.80 -14.41 17.35
N LEU A 9 2.41 -14.85 16.15
CA LEU A 9 2.62 -16.24 15.73
C LEU A 9 4.14 -16.47 15.57
N ASP A 10 4.73 -17.24 16.48
CA ASP A 10 6.10 -17.77 16.37
C ASP A 10 6.13 -19.07 15.56
N SER A 11 5.46 -19.04 14.41
CA SER A 11 5.56 -20.08 13.38
C SER A 11 6.34 -19.56 12.18
N ASP A 12 6.90 -20.47 11.38
CA ASP A 12 7.62 -20.12 10.14
C ASP A 12 6.75 -19.27 9.19
N VAL A 13 5.44 -19.57 9.13
CA VAL A 13 4.46 -18.78 8.39
C VAL A 13 4.33 -17.36 8.95
N GLY A 14 4.33 -17.21 10.28
CA GLY A 14 4.31 -15.90 10.95
C GLY A 14 5.59 -15.09 10.71
N GLN A 15 6.74 -15.75 10.58
CA GLN A 15 8.03 -15.11 10.24
C GLN A 15 8.02 -14.59 8.79
N GLU A 16 7.57 -15.40 7.83
CA GLU A 16 7.43 -14.96 6.42
C GLU A 16 6.44 -13.81 6.25
N MET A 17 5.32 -13.84 6.97
CA MET A 17 4.34 -12.75 6.95
C MET A 17 4.91 -11.44 7.51
N ARG A 18 5.75 -11.51 8.55
CA ARG A 18 6.46 -10.34 9.10
C ARG A 18 7.46 -9.74 8.11
N LEU A 19 8.18 -10.57 7.34
CA LEU A 19 9.04 -10.11 6.24
C LEU A 19 8.26 -9.29 5.19
N ARG A 20 6.99 -9.65 4.96
CA ARG A 20 6.07 -8.91 4.06
C ARG A 20 5.37 -7.71 4.73
N GLY A 21 5.70 -7.40 5.99
CA GLY A 21 5.12 -6.27 6.74
C GLY A 21 3.76 -6.55 7.38
N VAL A 22 3.27 -7.80 7.32
CA VAL A 22 2.04 -8.24 7.99
C VAL A 22 2.36 -8.55 9.46
N ILE A 23 1.67 -7.88 10.38
CA ILE A 23 1.83 -8.06 11.83
C ILE A 23 0.97 -9.22 12.32
N SER A 24 -0.24 -9.37 11.77
CA SER A 24 -1.20 -10.36 12.23
C SER A 24 -2.34 -10.57 11.23
N MET A 25 -2.95 -11.75 11.25
CA MET A 25 -4.24 -12.03 10.61
C MET A 25 -5.33 -11.96 11.68
N MET A 26 -6.26 -11.02 11.56
CA MET A 26 -7.40 -10.89 12.48
C MET A 26 -8.69 -10.91 11.69
N ASP A 27 -9.59 -11.83 12.05
CA ASP A 27 -10.90 -11.98 11.40
C ASP A 27 -10.81 -12.05 9.86
N GLY A 28 -9.81 -12.78 9.35
CA GLY A 28 -9.53 -12.90 7.92
C GLY A 28 -8.85 -11.70 7.27
N ALA A 29 -8.63 -10.59 7.99
CA ALA A 29 -7.94 -9.40 7.51
C ALA A 29 -6.45 -9.39 7.90
N ALA A 30 -5.59 -9.13 6.92
CA ALA A 30 -4.16 -8.92 7.14
C ALA A 30 -3.89 -7.51 7.64
N VAL A 31 -3.33 -7.39 8.86
CA VAL A 31 -2.93 -6.10 9.42
C VAL A 31 -1.50 -5.80 9.05
N VAL A 32 -1.31 -4.74 8.28
CA VAL A 32 -0.01 -4.32 7.73
C VAL A 32 0.45 -3.02 8.39
N LYS A 33 1.73 -2.95 8.76
CA LYS A 33 2.33 -1.70 9.24
C LYS A 33 2.80 -0.86 8.06
N VAL A 34 2.19 0.31 7.86
CA VAL A 34 2.61 1.26 6.83
C VAL A 34 3.49 2.35 7.47
N PRO A 35 4.60 2.76 6.83
CA PRO A 35 5.41 3.89 7.29
C PRO A 35 4.63 5.20 7.28
N ALA A 36 4.80 6.04 8.32
CA ALA A 36 4.09 7.31 8.45
C ALA A 36 4.35 8.27 7.27
N VAL A 37 5.54 8.24 6.65
CA VAL A 37 5.91 9.08 5.50
C VAL A 37 5.04 8.81 4.27
N ARG A 38 4.41 7.63 4.17
CA ARG A 38 3.56 7.23 3.04
C ARG A 38 2.08 7.56 3.28
N LEU A 39 1.73 8.09 4.45
CA LEU A 39 0.36 8.35 4.87
C LEU A 39 0.14 9.84 5.14
N PRO A 40 -1.09 10.35 4.99
CA PRO A 40 -1.45 11.71 5.40
C PRO A 40 -1.20 11.96 6.89
N GLU A 41 -1.05 13.23 7.27
CA GLU A 41 -1.03 13.61 8.68
C GLU A 41 -2.33 13.21 9.38
N ASN A 42 -2.23 12.79 10.66
CA ASN A 42 -3.36 12.30 11.47
C ASN A 42 -4.09 11.08 10.87
N PHE A 43 -3.43 10.33 9.98
CA PHE A 43 -3.95 9.05 9.51
C PHE A 43 -4.02 8.06 10.68
N GLY A 44 -5.23 7.60 11.00
CA GLY A 44 -5.44 6.57 12.02
C GLY A 44 -5.29 5.18 11.44
N PHE A 45 -6.40 4.57 11.05
CA PHE A 45 -6.37 3.28 10.39
C PHE A 45 -7.39 3.21 9.26
N MET A 46 -7.10 2.34 8.30
CA MET A 46 -7.97 2.06 7.17
C MET A 46 -8.12 0.55 7.02
N LEU A 47 -9.34 0.11 6.75
CA LEU A 47 -9.65 -1.26 6.34
C LEU A 47 -10.23 -1.19 4.94
N ALA A 48 -9.60 -1.86 3.99
CA ALA A 48 -10.06 -1.89 2.60
C ALA A 48 -10.18 -3.33 2.12
N HIS A 49 -11.31 -3.64 1.49
CA HIS A 49 -11.45 -4.91 0.80
C HIS A 49 -10.72 -4.84 -0.57
N PRO A 50 -10.00 -5.89 -1.01
CA PRO A 50 -9.23 -5.86 -2.27
C PRO A 50 -10.04 -5.48 -3.52
N SER A 51 -11.35 -5.76 -3.52
CA SER A 51 -12.23 -5.37 -4.63
C SER A 51 -12.48 -3.85 -4.72
N ALA A 52 -12.23 -3.09 -3.66
CA ALA A 52 -12.65 -1.69 -3.54
C ALA A 52 -11.92 -0.75 -4.51
N THR A 53 -10.62 -0.97 -4.72
CA THR A 53 -9.77 -0.14 -5.58
C THR A 53 -9.45 -0.87 -6.87
N VAL A 54 -9.73 -0.23 -8.00
CA VAL A 54 -9.25 -0.68 -9.31
C VAL A 54 -8.01 0.14 -9.66
N ALA A 55 -6.89 -0.52 -9.92
CA ALA A 55 -5.65 0.13 -10.32
C ALA A 55 -5.27 -0.24 -11.76
N PRO A 56 -5.96 0.33 -12.77
CA PRO A 56 -5.64 0.05 -14.17
C PRO A 56 -4.30 0.70 -14.53
N VAL A 57 -3.45 -0.07 -15.22
CA VAL A 57 -2.27 0.46 -15.90
C VAL A 57 -2.78 1.15 -17.18
N LYS A 58 -2.65 2.48 -17.25
CA LYS A 58 -3.37 3.28 -18.27
C LYS A 58 -2.56 3.53 -19.54
N LEU A 59 -1.29 3.85 -19.43
CA LEU A 59 -0.46 4.20 -20.58
C LEU A 59 0.98 3.82 -20.29
N GLU A 60 1.52 2.95 -21.13
CA GLU A 60 2.92 2.55 -21.15
C GLU A 60 3.48 2.95 -22.52
N ASP A 61 4.18 4.07 -22.61
CA ASP A 61 4.95 4.43 -23.81
C ASP A 61 6.39 4.05 -23.56
N PHE A 62 6.94 3.19 -24.42
CA PHE A 62 8.33 2.77 -24.39
C PHE A 62 9.01 3.17 -25.71
N ARG A 63 10.10 3.91 -25.61
CA ARG A 63 10.93 4.30 -26.76
C ARG A 63 12.34 3.78 -26.57
N THR A 64 12.84 3.12 -27.60
CA THR A 64 14.21 2.63 -27.64
C THR A 64 15.03 3.51 -28.56
N HIS A 65 16.06 4.15 -28.02
CA HIS A 65 17.07 4.89 -28.76
C HIS A 65 18.28 3.98 -28.99
N GLN A 66 18.72 3.80 -30.23
CA GLN A 66 20.01 3.13 -30.51
C GLN A 66 21.12 4.16 -30.64
N ASP A 67 22.25 3.87 -29.98
CA ASP A 67 23.46 4.69 -29.92
C ASP A 67 23.21 6.18 -29.61
N PRO A 68 22.51 6.49 -28.50
CA PRO A 68 22.31 7.86 -28.08
C PRO A 68 23.65 8.52 -27.72
N PRO A 69 23.75 9.87 -27.82
CA PRO A 69 24.98 10.57 -27.50
C PRO A 69 25.46 10.27 -26.07
N GLY A 70 26.64 9.67 -25.94
CA GLY A 70 27.28 9.39 -24.64
C GLY A 70 27.14 7.94 -24.12
N ILE A 71 26.43 7.06 -24.81
CA ILE A 71 26.31 5.63 -24.44
C ILE A 71 26.35 4.77 -25.71
N SER A 72 27.21 3.75 -25.75
CA SER A 72 27.15 2.73 -26.82
C SER A 72 26.11 1.67 -26.47
N GLY A 73 25.13 1.43 -27.35
CA GLY A 73 24.04 0.47 -27.12
C GLY A 73 22.64 1.09 -27.15
N ALA A 74 21.66 0.40 -26.54
CA ALA A 74 20.25 0.80 -26.57
C ALA A 74 19.80 1.45 -25.25
N LEU A 75 19.21 2.64 -25.31
CA LEU A 75 18.57 3.33 -24.19
C LEU A 75 17.05 3.20 -24.32
N VAL A 76 16.40 2.65 -23.30
CA VAL A 76 14.94 2.46 -23.27
C VAL A 76 14.32 3.47 -22.30
N GLU A 77 13.51 4.38 -22.83
CA GLU A 77 12.71 5.32 -22.06
C GLU A 77 11.30 4.78 -21.92
N GLY A 78 10.84 4.59 -20.68
CA GLY A 78 9.48 4.12 -20.39
C GLY A 78 8.72 5.12 -19.54
N ARG A 79 7.46 5.41 -19.89
CA ARG A 79 6.52 6.10 -19.00
C ARG A 79 5.43 5.13 -18.60
N ILE A 80 5.33 4.83 -17.31
CA ILE A 80 4.24 4.03 -16.75
C ILE A 80 3.38 4.93 -15.87
N CYS A 81 2.14 5.16 -16.29
CA CYS A 81 1.17 5.92 -15.52
C CYS A 81 0.31 4.98 -14.65
N TYR A 82 0.53 5.02 -13.33
CA TYR A 82 -0.30 4.33 -12.34
C TYR A 82 -1.44 5.23 -11.86
N GLY A 83 -2.64 4.68 -11.70
CA GLY A 83 -3.76 5.34 -11.04
C GLY A 83 -4.52 4.38 -10.15
N ALA A 84 -5.13 4.90 -9.09
CA ALA A 84 -6.03 4.14 -8.21
C ALA A 84 -7.41 4.80 -8.25
N PHE A 85 -8.43 4.03 -8.61
CA PHE A 85 -9.81 4.49 -8.70
C PHE A 85 -10.69 3.69 -7.75
N VAL A 86 -11.59 4.39 -7.08
CA VAL A 86 -12.68 3.79 -6.30
C VAL A 86 -13.95 4.02 -7.09
N LEU A 87 -14.63 2.94 -7.49
CA LEU A 87 -15.92 3.03 -8.15
C LEU A 87 -17.00 3.36 -7.10
N ASP A 88 -17.99 4.18 -7.44
CA ASP A 88 -19.02 4.65 -6.49
C ASP A 88 -19.76 3.49 -5.79
N ASN A 89 -20.00 2.39 -6.51
CA ASN A 89 -20.64 1.20 -5.96
C ASN A 89 -19.78 0.45 -4.93
N LYS A 90 -18.47 0.72 -4.87
CA LYS A 90 -17.51 0.05 -3.98
C LYS A 90 -16.96 0.96 -2.88
N VAL A 91 -17.40 2.22 -2.79
CA VAL A 91 -16.90 3.19 -1.80
C VAL A 91 -17.05 2.66 -0.37
N LYS A 92 -18.17 1.98 -0.07
CA LYS A 92 -18.44 1.40 1.26
C LYS A 92 -17.51 0.25 1.65
N ALA A 93 -16.70 -0.27 0.72
CA ALA A 93 -15.72 -1.31 0.99
C ALA A 93 -14.39 -0.77 1.53
N ILE A 94 -14.28 0.55 1.73
CA ILE A 94 -13.16 1.21 2.40
C ILE A 94 -13.69 1.90 3.65
N TYR A 95 -13.19 1.46 4.80
CA TYR A 95 -13.41 2.11 6.09
C TYR A 95 -12.17 2.91 6.48
N TYR A 96 -12.34 4.17 6.82
CA TYR A 96 -11.26 5.05 7.27
C TYR A 96 -11.63 5.71 8.59
N GLN A 97 -10.74 5.59 9.57
CA GLN A 97 -10.83 6.28 10.85
C GLN A 97 -9.60 7.19 11.00
N ALA A 98 -9.83 8.49 10.98
CA ALA A 98 -8.79 9.47 11.29
C ALA A 98 -8.49 9.49 12.79
N LEU A 99 -7.26 9.85 13.15
CA LEU A 99 -6.95 10.25 14.52
C LEU A 99 -7.49 11.67 14.75
N PRO A 100 -7.95 11.99 15.97
CA PRO A 100 -8.24 13.37 16.30
C PRO A 100 -7.00 14.22 16.06
N ALA A 101 -7.15 15.34 15.33
CA ALA A 101 -6.10 16.32 15.20
C ALA A 101 -5.63 16.72 16.60
N ALA A 102 -4.33 16.85 16.82
CA ALA A 102 -3.76 17.21 18.12
C ALA A 102 -4.43 18.51 18.63
N GLY A 103 -5.45 18.36 19.49
CA GLY A 103 -6.45 19.40 19.71
C GLY A 103 -7.58 18.94 20.64
N LYS A 104 -7.26 18.98 21.93
CA LYS A 104 -8.10 18.79 23.14
C LYS A 104 -8.27 17.36 23.65
N SER A 105 -7.41 17.06 24.62
CA SER A 105 -7.76 16.26 25.78
C SER A 105 -9.08 16.73 26.39
N VAL A 106 -10.06 15.83 26.46
CA VAL A 106 -11.12 15.86 27.48
C VAL A 106 -10.74 14.83 28.53
#